data_AF-A0A7U1KYF8-F1
#
_entry.id   AF-A0A7U1KYF8-F1
#
_cell.length_a   1.000
_cell.length_b   1.000
_cell.length_c   1.000
_cell.angle_alpha   90.00
_cell.angle_beta   90.00
_cell.angle_gamma   90.00
#
_symmetry.space_group_name_H-M   'P 1'
#
loop_
_entity.id
_entity.type
_entity.pdbx_description
1 polymer ?
#
loop_
_entity_poly.entity_id
_entity_poly.type
_entity_poly.pdbx_seq_one_letter_code
_entity_poly.pdbx_strand_id
1 'polypeptide(L)'
;MGADNALGGNSIVLGDNDTGIKQNGDGVLDIYANSAHVLRFISILVESMVSLKVNGNAVATGEVQAGNGSSRMTNNGDIFGSVWGNSWLSLWINNNFVADVQLGAGTSVTTWNNAGSWPNTPGYVVTSVWKDNQGENIDGINYAPLQKRVGNQWYTVQGGTT
;
A
#
# COMPACT_ATOMS: atom_id res chain seq x y z
N MET A 1 3.65 15.64 55.67
CA MET A 1 3.44 15.39 54.23
C MET A 1 4.75 14.90 53.66
N GLY A 2 4.73 13.79 52.91
CA GLY A 2 5.87 13.19 52.22
C GLY A 2 6.13 11.77 52.69
N ALA A 3 5.71 10.78 51.90
CA ALA A 3 6.26 9.42 52.00
C ALA A 3 7.77 9.48 51.67
N ASP A 4 8.58 8.58 52.27
CA ASP A 4 10.03 8.54 52.07
C ASP A 4 10.38 8.37 50.60
N ASN A 5 10.98 9.38 49.95
CA ASN A 5 11.31 9.36 48.53
C ASN A 5 12.12 8.11 48.12
N ALA A 6 11.49 7.19 47.39
CA ALA A 6 12.09 5.96 46.90
C ALA A 6 12.71 6.12 45.50
N LEU A 7 12.43 7.22 44.79
CA LEU A 7 13.10 7.57 43.53
C LEU A 7 14.55 8.02 43.77
N GLY A 8 14.89 8.50 44.96
CA GLY A 8 16.23 8.92 45.36
C GLY A 8 16.56 10.38 45.02
N GLY A 9 17.85 10.75 45.01
CA GLY A 9 18.27 12.13 44.72
C GLY A 9 17.85 12.63 43.34
N ASN A 10 17.82 13.96 43.17
CA ASN A 10 17.47 14.65 41.92
C ASN A 10 16.09 14.27 41.36
N SER A 11 15.14 14.05 42.25
CA SER A 11 13.77 13.66 41.90
C SER A 11 12.73 14.46 42.67
N ILE A 12 11.51 14.45 42.13
CA ILE A 12 10.31 14.97 42.76
C ILE A 12 9.29 13.83 42.76
N VAL A 13 8.82 13.44 43.94
CA VAL A 13 7.76 12.43 44.12
C VAL A 13 6.38 13.09 44.18
N LEU A 14 5.37 12.42 43.64
CA LEU A 14 3.99 12.92 43.48
C LEU A 14 2.99 11.84 43.95
N GLY A 15 2.27 12.12 45.05
CA GLY A 15 1.30 11.17 45.62
C GLY A 15 1.93 10.28 46.69
N ASP A 16 2.62 9.22 46.27
CA ASP A 16 3.41 8.30 47.11
C ASP A 16 4.91 8.47 46.83
N ASN A 17 5.73 7.48 47.22
CA ASN A 17 7.17 7.62 47.18
C ASN A 17 7.87 7.07 45.93
N ASP A 18 7.15 6.42 45.04
CA ASP A 18 7.69 5.76 43.86
C ASP A 18 7.03 6.21 42.55
N THR A 19 6.22 7.26 42.60
CA THR A 19 5.66 7.98 41.47
C THR A 19 6.23 9.39 41.39
N GLY A 20 6.69 9.83 40.22
CA GLY A 20 7.32 11.15 40.10
C GLY A 20 8.19 11.36 38.85
N ILE A 21 9.10 12.33 38.93
CA ILE A 21 10.08 12.63 37.88
C ILE A 21 11.50 12.61 38.46
N LYS A 22 12.48 12.13 37.70
CA LYS A 22 13.87 11.99 38.15
C LYS A 22 14.87 12.32 37.05
N GLN A 23 15.90 13.09 37.38
CA GLN A 23 17.07 13.25 36.51
C GLN A 23 18.02 12.06 36.69
N ASN A 24 18.23 11.29 35.62
CA ASN A 24 19.11 10.09 35.61
C ASN A 24 20.43 10.33 34.86
N GLY A 25 20.76 11.59 34.55
CA GLY A 25 21.98 12.00 33.88
C GLY A 25 21.86 13.43 33.34
N ASP A 26 22.97 13.98 32.86
CA ASP A 26 22.92 15.25 32.13
C ASP A 26 22.03 15.09 30.88
N GLY A 27 21.02 15.96 30.74
CA GLY A 27 20.04 15.90 29.65
C GLY A 27 19.08 14.70 29.66
N VAL A 28 19.02 13.89 30.74
CA VAL A 28 18.12 12.72 30.83
C VAL A 28 17.09 12.91 31.95
N LEU A 29 15.83 13.12 31.57
CA LEU A 29 14.70 13.27 32.49
C LEU A 29 13.71 12.11 32.31
N ASP A 30 13.51 11.33 33.37
CA ASP A 30 12.67 10.14 33.39
C ASP A 30 11.40 10.38 34.23
N ILE A 31 10.28 9.82 33.81
CA ILE A 31 8.99 9.80 34.53
C ILE A 31 8.73 8.40 35.07
N TYR A 32 8.36 8.31 36.34
CA TYR A 32 8.05 7.07 37.05
C TYR A 32 6.61 7.06 37.57
N ALA A 33 5.96 5.89 37.55
CA ALA A 33 4.67 5.65 38.19
C ALA A 33 4.66 4.26 38.84
N ASN A 34 4.39 4.19 40.14
CA ASN A 34 4.47 2.96 40.94
C ASN A 34 5.77 2.17 40.66
N SER A 35 6.92 2.84 40.80
CA SER A 35 8.26 2.30 40.53
C SER A 35 8.58 1.99 39.05
N ALA A 36 7.61 2.05 38.13
CA ALA A 36 7.85 1.78 36.71
C ALA A 36 8.35 3.01 35.96
N HIS A 37 9.43 2.89 35.19
CA HIS A 37 9.88 3.93 34.25
C HIS A 37 8.95 3.94 33.03
N VAL A 38 8.23 5.04 32.78
CA VAL A 38 7.18 5.09 31.75
C VAL A 38 7.53 5.98 30.55
N LEU A 39 8.28 7.05 30.76
CA LEU A 39 8.63 8.02 29.71
C LEU A 39 10.00 8.66 29.98
N ARG A 40 10.80 8.87 28.94
CA ARG A 40 12.09 9.58 28.99
C ARG A 40 12.15 10.72 27.99
N PHE A 41 12.71 11.84 28.42
CA PHE A 41 13.12 12.95 27.56
C PHE A 41 14.64 12.99 27.47
N ILE A 42 15.15 13.00 26.24
CA ILE A 42 16.57 13.28 25.92
C ILE A 42 16.65 14.34 24.84
N SER A 43 17.86 14.82 24.55
CA SER A 43 18.09 15.92 23.61
C SER A 43 17.61 15.65 22.17
N ILE A 44 17.46 14.39 21.78
CA ILE A 44 17.15 14.00 20.39
C ILE A 44 15.74 13.43 20.19
N LEU A 45 15.10 12.89 21.23
CA LEU A 45 13.79 12.23 21.13
C LEU A 45 13.12 12.06 22.51
N VAL A 46 11.86 11.64 22.48
CA VAL A 46 11.09 11.19 23.65
C VAL A 46 10.83 9.68 23.52
N GLU A 47 11.14 8.93 24.57
CA GLU A 47 10.97 7.46 24.60
C GLU A 47 9.81 7.08 25.50
N SER A 48 8.84 6.34 24.97
CA SER A 48 7.87 5.63 25.79
C SER A 48 8.44 4.26 26.15
N MET A 49 8.57 3.97 27.45
CA MET A 49 9.08 2.67 27.94
C MET A 49 7.96 1.63 28.10
N VAL A 50 6.72 2.10 27.99
CA VAL A 50 5.49 1.29 28.01
C VAL A 50 4.65 1.60 26.76
N SER A 51 3.53 0.91 26.58
CA SER A 51 2.59 1.21 25.50
C SER A 51 2.08 2.65 25.58
N LEU A 52 2.23 3.40 24.49
CA LEU A 52 1.70 4.75 24.38
C LEU A 52 0.24 4.71 23.89
N LYS A 53 -0.69 5.27 24.67
CA LYS A 53 -2.07 5.51 24.26
C LYS A 53 -2.31 7.01 24.08
N VAL A 54 -2.76 7.42 22.90
CA VAL A 54 -3.19 8.81 22.63
C VAL A 54 -4.72 8.83 22.58
N ASN A 55 -5.36 9.51 23.53
CA ASN A 55 -6.83 9.60 23.55
C ASN A 55 -7.39 10.55 22.46
N GLY A 56 -6.57 11.50 22.00
CA GLY A 56 -6.89 12.39 20.88
C GLY A 56 -6.15 11.99 19.60
N ASN A 57 -5.86 12.98 18.75
CA ASN A 57 -5.12 12.77 17.51
C ASN A 57 -3.60 12.85 17.75
N ALA A 58 -2.84 12.00 17.05
CA ALA A 58 -1.41 12.16 16.85
C ALA A 58 -1.17 12.79 15.47
N VAL A 59 -0.37 13.86 15.42
CA VAL A 59 0.00 14.54 14.17
C VAL A 59 1.51 14.41 13.99
N ALA A 60 1.93 13.80 12.89
CA ALA A 60 3.33 13.69 12.49
C ALA A 60 3.61 14.67 11.34
N THR A 61 4.69 15.45 11.47
CA THR A 61 5.20 16.30 10.37
C THR A 61 6.16 15.54 9.46
N GLY A 62 6.66 14.39 9.91
CA GLY A 62 7.43 13.42 9.14
C GLY A 62 6.65 12.12 8.92
N GLU A 63 7.37 11.03 8.71
CA GLU A 63 6.77 9.70 8.58
C GLU A 63 6.30 9.13 9.93
N VAL A 64 5.25 8.32 9.90
CA VAL A 64 4.91 7.42 11.01
C VAL A 64 5.61 6.09 10.75
N GLN A 65 6.53 5.68 11.63
CA GLN A 65 7.40 4.53 11.41
C GLN A 65 7.19 3.42 12.45
N ALA A 66 7.40 2.17 12.04
CA ALA A 66 7.41 0.99 12.90
C ALA A 66 8.60 0.08 12.55
N GLY A 67 9.03 -0.74 13.52
CA GLY A 67 10.14 -1.69 13.34
C GLY A 67 11.45 -1.00 12.94
N ASN A 68 11.79 0.10 13.62
CA ASN A 68 12.97 0.93 13.34
C ASN A 68 13.04 1.41 11.87
N GLY A 69 11.90 1.86 11.32
CA GLY A 69 11.82 2.36 9.95
C GLY A 69 11.58 1.29 8.86
N SER A 70 11.38 0.02 9.24
CA SER A 70 11.09 -1.06 8.29
C SER A 70 9.70 -0.94 7.64
N SER A 71 8.73 -0.38 8.37
CA SER A 71 7.40 -0.03 7.86
C SER A 71 7.15 1.45 8.10
N ARG A 72 6.66 2.17 7.10
CA ARG A 72 6.54 3.64 7.16
C ARG A 72 5.31 4.12 6.40
N MET A 73 4.60 5.10 6.96
CA MET A 73 3.55 5.86 6.27
C MET A 73 4.04 7.27 5.99
N THR A 74 3.90 7.74 4.74
CA THR A 74 4.33 9.07 4.28
C THR A 74 3.18 10.07 4.21
N ASN A 75 3.53 11.35 4.04
CA ASN A 75 2.58 12.47 4.01
C ASN A 75 1.63 12.48 2.79
N ASN A 76 1.89 11.68 1.76
CA ASN A 76 1.00 11.47 0.62
C ASN A 76 0.02 10.30 0.82
N GLY A 77 0.02 9.66 2.00
CA GLY A 77 -0.81 8.50 2.32
C GLY A 77 -0.28 7.16 1.83
N ASP A 78 0.90 7.12 1.20
CA ASP A 78 1.54 5.88 0.79
C ASP A 78 2.15 5.12 1.97
N ILE A 79 2.33 3.81 1.80
CA ILE A 79 2.81 2.90 2.84
C ILE A 79 3.96 2.06 2.27
N PHE A 80 5.12 2.15 2.90
CA PHE A 80 6.29 1.33 2.58
C PHE A 80 6.36 0.09 3.47
N GLY A 81 6.74 -1.06 2.91
CA GLY A 81 7.01 -2.25 3.70
C GLY A 81 7.52 -3.44 2.90
N SER A 82 8.11 -4.42 3.60
CA SER A 82 8.64 -5.65 2.99
C SER A 82 7.58 -6.53 2.35
N VAL A 83 6.35 -6.52 2.87
CA VAL A 83 5.19 -7.21 2.28
C VAL A 83 4.82 -6.70 0.89
N TRP A 84 5.22 -5.47 0.55
CA TRP A 84 5.07 -4.86 -0.79
C TRP A 84 6.30 -5.08 -1.67
N GLY A 85 7.18 -6.02 -1.30
CA GLY A 85 8.44 -6.28 -2.00
C GLY A 85 9.52 -5.23 -1.73
N ASN A 86 9.56 -4.70 -0.49
CA ASN A 86 10.41 -3.55 -0.11
C ASN A 86 10.14 -2.32 -0.99
N SER A 87 8.87 -2.06 -1.27
CA SER A 87 8.41 -0.97 -2.12
C SER A 87 7.23 -0.24 -1.49
N TRP A 88 6.74 0.78 -2.19
CA TRP A 88 5.53 1.50 -1.86
C TRP A 88 4.29 0.69 -2.25
N LEU A 89 3.26 0.72 -1.41
CA LEU A 89 1.98 0.06 -1.63
C LEU A 89 1.36 0.51 -2.96
N SER A 90 1.45 1.81 -3.29
CA SER A 90 0.94 2.34 -4.56
C SER A 90 1.55 1.66 -5.79
N LEU A 91 2.88 1.48 -5.81
CA LEU A 91 3.61 0.78 -6.87
C LEU A 91 3.28 -0.70 -6.91
N TRP A 92 3.18 -1.34 -5.74
CA TRP A 92 2.82 -2.73 -5.64
C TRP A 92 1.40 -2.97 -6.20
N ILE A 93 0.41 -2.15 -5.83
CA ILE A 93 -0.95 -2.24 -6.38
C ILE A 93 -0.93 -2.04 -7.90
N ASN A 94 -0.25 -0.98 -8.38
CA ASN A 94 -0.19 -0.67 -9.81
C ASN A 94 0.34 -1.86 -10.63
N ASN A 95 1.35 -2.56 -10.13
CA ASN A 95 1.99 -3.66 -10.85
C ASN A 95 1.31 -5.02 -10.66
N ASN A 96 0.40 -5.19 -9.70
CA ASN A 96 -0.20 -6.50 -9.39
C ASN A 96 -1.70 -6.60 -9.70
N PHE A 97 -2.39 -5.47 -9.93
CA PHE A 97 -3.82 -5.47 -10.25
C PHE A 97 -4.10 -4.97 -11.68
N VAL A 98 -5.22 -5.42 -12.22
CA VAL A 98 -5.75 -4.87 -13.48
C VAL A 98 -6.31 -3.48 -13.19
N ALA A 99 -5.68 -2.47 -13.79
CA ALA A 99 -6.05 -1.08 -13.65
C ALA A 99 -7.11 -0.63 -14.68
N ASP A 100 -7.25 -1.35 -15.79
CA ASP A 100 -8.20 -1.02 -16.86
C ASP A 100 -8.40 -2.17 -17.86
N VAL A 101 -9.48 -2.13 -18.65
CA VAL A 101 -9.81 -3.08 -19.72
C VAL A 101 -10.29 -2.33 -20.96
N GLN A 102 -9.79 -2.71 -22.14
CA GLN A 102 -10.20 -2.10 -23.41
C GLN A 102 -10.27 -3.11 -24.56
N LEU A 103 -10.89 -2.69 -25.67
CA LEU A 103 -10.60 -3.27 -26.99
C LEU A 103 -9.43 -2.51 -27.61
N GLY A 104 -8.40 -3.24 -28.05
CA GLY A 104 -7.27 -2.64 -28.76
C GLY A 104 -7.60 -2.29 -30.21
N ALA A 105 -6.57 -1.98 -31.00
CA ALA A 105 -6.73 -1.69 -32.42
C ALA A 105 -7.35 -2.88 -33.17
N GLY A 106 -8.45 -2.63 -33.88
CA GLY A 106 -9.16 -3.65 -34.64
C GLY A 106 -8.51 -3.95 -35.99
N THR A 107 -8.87 -5.10 -36.55
CA THR A 107 -8.54 -5.54 -37.90
C THR A 107 -9.76 -6.19 -38.56
N SER A 108 -9.69 -6.48 -39.86
CA SER A 108 -10.76 -7.05 -40.67
C SER A 108 -10.26 -8.24 -41.49
N VAL A 109 -11.12 -9.24 -41.71
CA VAL A 109 -10.83 -10.38 -42.58
C VAL A 109 -12.06 -10.77 -43.40
N THR A 110 -11.86 -11.06 -44.69
CA THR A 110 -12.87 -11.67 -45.56
C THR A 110 -12.98 -13.17 -45.24
N THR A 111 -14.17 -13.64 -44.91
CA THR A 111 -14.47 -15.03 -44.56
C THR A 111 -15.10 -15.82 -45.71
N TRP A 112 -15.73 -15.14 -46.68
CA TRP A 112 -16.37 -15.81 -47.80
C TRP A 112 -15.37 -16.51 -48.72
N ASN A 113 -15.66 -17.76 -49.10
CA ASN A 113 -14.78 -18.64 -49.90
C ASN A 113 -13.35 -18.81 -49.37
N ASN A 114 -13.09 -18.44 -48.11
CA ASN A 114 -11.81 -18.61 -47.44
C ASN A 114 -11.95 -19.67 -46.35
N ALA A 115 -11.20 -20.77 -46.47
CA ALA A 115 -11.16 -21.78 -45.42
C ALA A 115 -10.46 -21.21 -44.17
N GLY A 116 -11.04 -21.38 -42.99
CA GLY A 116 -10.45 -20.96 -41.72
C GLY A 116 -11.46 -20.80 -40.59
N SER A 117 -10.96 -20.44 -39.41
CA SER A 117 -11.76 -20.08 -38.23
C SER A 117 -11.26 -18.75 -37.71
N TRP A 118 -12.07 -17.71 -37.80
CA TRP A 118 -11.66 -16.35 -37.48
C TRP A 118 -12.49 -15.77 -36.34
N PRO A 119 -11.90 -14.99 -35.42
CA PRO A 119 -10.47 -14.76 -35.26
C PRO A 119 -9.73 -16.04 -34.82
N ASN A 120 -8.62 -16.37 -35.48
CA ASN A 120 -7.74 -17.50 -35.10
C ASN A 120 -6.63 -17.09 -34.11
N THR A 121 -6.69 -15.86 -33.58
CA THR A 121 -5.70 -15.37 -32.62
C THR A 121 -6.34 -15.32 -31.22
N PRO A 122 -5.82 -16.07 -30.23
CA PRO A 122 -6.33 -16.03 -28.86
C PRO A 122 -6.39 -14.60 -28.30
N GLY A 123 -7.45 -14.32 -27.55
CA GLY A 123 -7.67 -13.00 -26.96
C GLY A 123 -8.34 -11.98 -27.86
N TYR A 124 -8.61 -12.31 -29.13
CA TYR A 124 -9.37 -11.45 -30.02
C TYR A 124 -10.86 -11.80 -30.00
N VAL A 125 -11.69 -10.77 -30.07
CA VAL A 125 -13.15 -10.86 -30.10
C VAL A 125 -13.70 -10.20 -31.36
N VAL A 126 -14.76 -10.76 -31.94
CA VAL A 126 -15.48 -10.16 -33.06
C VAL A 126 -16.17 -8.89 -32.57
N THR A 127 -15.93 -7.77 -33.26
CA THR A 127 -16.51 -6.46 -32.93
C THR A 127 -17.64 -6.06 -33.87
N SER A 128 -17.64 -6.59 -35.10
CA SER A 128 -18.77 -6.48 -36.03
C SER A 128 -18.65 -7.52 -37.15
N VAL A 129 -19.75 -7.81 -37.83
CA VAL A 129 -19.79 -8.60 -39.07
C VAL A 129 -20.24 -7.71 -40.22
N TRP A 130 -19.80 -8.01 -41.45
CA TRP A 130 -20.21 -7.24 -42.63
C TRP A 130 -20.53 -8.15 -43.81
N LYS A 131 -21.44 -7.66 -44.64
CA LYS A 131 -21.93 -8.28 -45.88
C LYS A 131 -22.07 -7.20 -46.93
N ASP A 132 -21.67 -7.47 -48.16
CA ASP A 132 -21.92 -6.63 -49.32
C ASP A 132 -23.32 -6.91 -49.92
N ASN A 133 -23.60 -6.40 -51.13
CA ASN A 133 -24.91 -6.62 -51.77
C ASN A 133 -24.93 -7.82 -52.72
N GLN A 134 -23.88 -8.65 -52.73
CA GLN A 134 -23.73 -9.81 -53.58
C GLN A 134 -23.91 -11.12 -52.79
N GLY A 135 -24.63 -12.08 -53.36
CA GLY A 135 -24.84 -13.41 -52.77
C GLY A 135 -25.53 -13.39 -51.39
N GLU A 136 -25.56 -14.56 -50.75
CA GLU A 136 -26.31 -14.80 -49.50
C GLU A 136 -25.42 -14.95 -48.25
N ASN A 137 -24.09 -14.97 -48.41
CA ASN A 137 -23.16 -15.34 -47.34
C ASN A 137 -22.49 -14.12 -46.68
N ILE A 138 -21.95 -14.32 -45.48
CA ILE A 138 -21.19 -13.27 -44.76
C ILE A 138 -19.82 -13.11 -45.41
N ASP A 139 -19.52 -11.89 -45.85
CA ASP A 139 -18.28 -11.58 -46.56
C ASP A 139 -17.10 -11.45 -45.62
N GLY A 140 -17.29 -10.91 -44.41
CA GLY A 140 -16.21 -10.83 -43.44
C GLY A 140 -16.59 -10.35 -42.05
N ILE A 141 -15.57 -10.26 -41.22
CA ILE A 141 -15.68 -9.83 -39.82
C ILE A 141 -14.63 -8.77 -39.49
N ASN A 142 -14.95 -7.88 -38.57
CA ASN A 142 -13.98 -7.05 -37.86
C ASN A 142 -13.77 -7.64 -36.45
N TYR A 143 -12.54 -7.63 -35.97
CA TYR A 143 -12.19 -8.17 -34.66
C TYR A 143 -11.04 -7.39 -34.03
N ALA A 144 -10.97 -7.37 -32.71
CA ALA A 144 -9.99 -6.60 -31.94
C ALA A 144 -9.50 -7.41 -30.72
N PRO A 145 -8.28 -7.18 -30.22
CA PRO A 145 -7.82 -7.84 -29.01
C PRO A 145 -8.54 -7.27 -27.79
N LEU A 146 -9.08 -8.13 -26.93
CA LEU A 146 -9.44 -7.75 -25.58
C LEU A 146 -8.16 -7.58 -24.77
N GLN A 147 -7.95 -6.40 -24.19
CA GLN A 147 -6.73 -6.05 -23.47
C GLN A 147 -7.02 -5.66 -22.03
N LYS A 148 -6.09 -6.00 -21.13
CA LYS A 148 -6.06 -5.56 -19.73
C LYS A 148 -4.80 -4.76 -19.46
N ARG A 149 -4.90 -3.70 -18.66
CA ARG A 149 -3.75 -2.91 -18.21
C ARG A 149 -3.28 -3.38 -16.85
N VAL A 150 -2.01 -3.76 -16.73
CA VAL A 150 -1.33 -4.01 -15.45
C VAL A 150 -0.03 -3.22 -15.46
N GLY A 151 0.24 -2.48 -14.37
CA GLY A 151 1.26 -1.45 -14.36
C GLY A 151 0.96 -0.37 -15.40
N ASN A 152 1.98 -0.02 -16.17
CA ASN A 152 1.88 0.89 -17.33
C ASN A 152 1.78 0.14 -18.67
N GLN A 153 1.53 -1.18 -18.65
CA GLN A 153 1.52 -2.01 -19.85
C GLN A 153 0.13 -2.59 -20.14
N TRP A 154 -0.23 -2.62 -21.42
CA TRP A 154 -1.42 -3.30 -21.93
C TRP A 154 -1.06 -4.70 -22.41
N TYR A 155 -1.82 -5.69 -21.99
CA TYR A 155 -1.67 -7.09 -22.38
C TYR A 155 -2.93 -7.58 -23.06
N THR A 156 -2.80 -8.24 -24.21
CA THR A 156 -3.90 -9.03 -24.78
C THR A 156 -4.22 -10.18 -23.84
N VAL A 157 -5.50 -10.33 -23.50
CA VAL A 157 -5.97 -11.40 -22.63
C VAL A 157 -5.71 -12.72 -23.34
N GLN A 158 -4.98 -13.63 -22.70
CA GLN A 158 -4.85 -14.98 -23.23
C GLN A 158 -6.22 -15.66 -23.12
N GLY A 159 -6.67 -16.31 -24.21
CA GLY A 159 -7.81 -17.21 -24.12
C GLY A 159 -7.53 -18.27 -23.05
N GLY A 160 -8.54 -18.70 -22.30
CA GLY A 160 -8.35 -19.67 -21.23
C GLY A 160 -7.63 -20.91 -21.73
N THR A 161 -6.63 -21.38 -20.98
CA THR A 161 -6.05 -22.70 -21.19
C THR A 161 -7.07 -23.72 -20.70
N THR A 162 -7.68 -24.47 -21.61
CA THR A 162 -8.45 -25.67 -21.27
C THR A 162 -7.55 -26.77 -20.75
#